data_AF-A0A7X8EIA7-F1
#
_entry.id   AF-A0A7X8EIA7-F1
#
_cell.length_a   1.000
_cell.length_b   1.000
_cell.length_c   1.000
_cell.angle_alpha   90.00
_cell.angle_beta   90.00
_cell.angle_gamma   90.00
#
_symmetry.space_group_name_H-M   'P 1'
#
loop_
_entity.id
_entity.type
_entity.pdbx_description
1 polymer ?
#
loop_
_entity_poly.entity_id
_entity_poly.type
_entity_poly.pdbx_seq_one_letter_code
_entity_poly.pdbx_strand_id
1 'polypeptide(L)'
;MSGIYIHIPFCKSRCYYCDFYSCTELWAIDKYINVLKTELADRKNYISDEVETIYFGGGTPSILSSTQIEGIIEIITDNFKVSPNAE
;
A
#
# COMPACT_ATOMS: atom_id res chain seq x y z
N MET A 1 10.69 -16.35 0.76
CA MET A 1 9.94 -15.57 1.79
C MET A 1 9.88 -14.15 1.32
N SER A 2 8.69 -13.69 0.96
CA SER A 2 8.48 -12.42 0.29
C SER A 2 7.60 -11.50 1.12
N GLY A 3 7.84 -10.20 1.02
CA GLY A 3 7.03 -9.17 1.64
C GLY A 3 6.60 -8.13 0.61
N ILE A 4 5.43 -7.54 0.81
CA ILE A 4 4.93 -6.44 0.00
C ILE A 4 4.99 -5.17 0.85
N TYR A 5 5.73 -4.16 0.36
CA TYR A 5 5.77 -2.84 0.96
C TYR A 5 4.94 -1.87 0.10
N ILE A 6 3.92 -1.27 0.70
CA ILE A 6 3.09 -0.24 0.06
C ILE A 6 3.46 1.13 0.65
N HIS A 7 4.02 1.99 -0.19
CA HIS A 7 4.38 3.35 0.19
C HIS A 7 3.19 4.30 0.03
N ILE A 8 2.57 4.72 1.12
CA ILE A 8 1.50 5.73 1.16
C ILE A 8 2.12 7.12 1.36
N PRO A 9 2.25 7.96 0.31
CA PRO A 9 3.00 9.20 0.39
C PRO A 9 2.17 10.37 0.93
N PHE A 10 1.11 10.16 1.71
CA PHE A 10 0.19 11.24 2.09
C PHE A 10 0.31 11.62 3.56
N CYS A 11 0.39 12.91 3.84
CA CYS A 11 0.36 13.48 5.19
C CYS A 11 -0.64 14.64 5.24
N LYS A 12 -1.28 14.86 6.40
CA LYS A 12 -2.14 16.04 6.61
C LYS A 12 -1.34 17.35 6.53
N SER A 13 -0.10 17.32 7.00
CA SER A 13 0.87 18.40 6.91
C SER A 13 2.28 17.81 6.92
N ARG A 14 3.26 18.56 6.40
CA ARG A 14 4.66 18.14 6.38
C ARG A 14 5.35 18.53 7.68
N CYS A 15 5.89 17.56 8.41
CA CYS A 15 6.70 17.82 9.61
C CYS A 15 8.07 18.40 9.20
N TYR A 16 8.57 19.37 9.97
CA TYR A 16 9.86 20.03 9.70
C TYR A 16 11.06 19.09 9.69
N TYR A 17 11.00 18.02 10.47
CA TYR A 17 12.06 17.01 10.58
C TYR A 17 11.88 15.83 9.62
N CYS A 18 10.81 15.79 8.82
CA CYS A 18 10.49 14.63 8.01
C CYS A 18 11.38 14.57 6.75
N ASP A 19 12.22 13.53 6.69
CA ASP A 19 13.10 13.24 5.55
C ASP A 19 12.50 12.20 4.58
N PHE A 20 11.30 11.69 4.89
CA PHE A 20 10.60 10.75 4.01
C PHE A 20 9.83 11.49 2.92
N TYR A 21 9.75 10.87 1.74
CA TYR A 21 8.88 11.35 0.68
C TYR A 21 7.42 11.35 1.15
N SER A 22 6.80 12.52 1.08
CA SER A 22 5.40 12.75 1.46
C SER A 22 4.83 13.96 0.72
N CYS A 23 3.52 13.95 0.56
CA CYS A 23 2.68 14.88 -0.19
C CYS A 23 1.49 15.28 0.69
N THR A 24 0.99 16.49 0.50
CA THR A 24 -0.17 17.03 1.26
C THR A 24 -1.45 17.11 0.42
N GLU A 25 -1.38 16.65 -0.84
CA GLU A 25 -2.45 16.62 -1.82
C GLU A 25 -3.44 15.48 -1.55
N LEU A 26 -4.20 15.58 -0.45
CA LEU A 26 -5.13 14.53 -0.03
C LEU A 26 -6.23 14.21 -1.05
N TRP A 27 -6.55 15.16 -1.94
CA TRP A 27 -7.49 14.95 -3.04
C TRP A 27 -7.02 13.88 -4.04
N ALA A 28 -5.72 13.56 -4.06
CA ALA A 28 -5.14 12.58 -4.96
C ALA A 28 -5.17 11.14 -4.41
N ILE A 29 -5.62 10.93 -3.16
CA ILE A 29 -5.61 9.60 -2.51
C ILE A 29 -6.37 8.57 -3.36
N ASP A 30 -7.61 8.86 -3.76
CA ASP A 30 -8.41 7.90 -4.52
C ASP A 30 -7.78 7.59 -5.89
N LYS A 31 -7.19 8.61 -6.53
CA LYS A 31 -6.46 8.42 -7.78
C LYS A 31 -5.22 7.54 -7.58
N TYR A 32 -4.47 7.76 -6.51
CA TYR A 32 -3.31 6.94 -6.15
C TYR A 32 -3.71 5.49 -5.90
N ILE A 33 -4.76 5.25 -5.11
CA ILE A 33 -5.24 3.90 -4.81
C ILE A 33 -5.68 3.18 -6.09
N ASN A 34 -6.40 3.86 -6.99
CA ASN A 34 -6.82 3.24 -8.24
C ASN A 34 -5.63 2.80 -9.11
N VAL A 35 -4.59 3.65 -9.21
CA VAL A 35 -3.37 3.29 -9.95
C VAL A 35 -2.59 2.18 -9.24
N LEU A 36 -2.52 2.21 -7.90
CA LEU A 36 -1.88 1.17 -7.10
C LEU A 36 -2.55 -0.20 -7.34
N LYS A 37 -3.88 -0.26 -7.39
CA LYS A 37 -4.61 -1.49 -7.70
C LYS A 37 -4.25 -2.04 -9.09
N THR A 38 -4.13 -1.15 -10.09
CA THR A 38 -3.66 -1.55 -11.43
C THR A 38 -2.24 -2.10 -11.38
N GLU A 39 -1.33 -1.42 -10.67
CA GLU A 39 0.06 -1.86 -10.54
C GLU A 39 0.17 -3.24 -9.87
N LEU A 40 -0.61 -3.49 -8.82
CA LEU A 40 -0.64 -4.80 -8.14
C LEU A 40 -1.12 -5.91 -9.06
N ALA A 41 -2.15 -5.66 -9.87
CA ALA A 41 -2.65 -6.63 -10.84
C ALA A 41 -1.63 -6.91 -11.96
N ASP A 42 -0.95 -5.87 -12.46
CA ASP A 42 0.08 -6.00 -13.50
C ASP A 42 1.31 -6.77 -12.99
N ARG A 43 1.62 -6.63 -11.70
CA ARG A 43 2.77 -7.28 -11.04
C ARG A 43 2.46 -8.63 -10.41
N LYS A 44 1.28 -9.23 -10.62
CA LYS A 44 0.90 -10.52 -10.00
C LYS A 44 1.93 -11.65 -10.17
N ASN A 45 2.67 -11.67 -11.28
CA ASN A 45 3.69 -12.68 -11.58
C ASN A 45 5.10 -12.31 -11.10
N TYR A 46 5.28 -11.16 -10.44
CA TYR A 46 6.57 -10.67 -9.99
C TYR A 46 7.09 -11.45 -8.77
N ILE A 47 6.19 -12.01 -7.97
CA ILE A 47 6.50 -12.79 -6.78
C ILE A 47 5.95 -14.20 -6.99
N SER A 48 6.83 -15.20 -7.02
CA SER A 48 6.45 -16.61 -7.12
C SER A 48 6.28 -17.29 -5.76
N ASP A 49 6.91 -16.74 -4.73
CA ASP A 49 6.87 -17.24 -3.35
C ASP A 49 5.58 -16.80 -2.64
N GLU A 50 5.27 -17.45 -1.53
CA GLU A 50 4.23 -16.99 -0.61
C GLU A 50 4.65 -15.67 0.06
N VAL A 51 3.69 -14.75 0.17
CA VAL A 51 3.84 -13.46 0.84
C VAL A 51 3.48 -13.63 2.31
N GLU A 52 4.43 -13.34 3.19
CA GLU A 52 4.27 -13.50 4.65
C GLU A 52 4.09 -12.17 5.39
N THR A 53 4.32 -11.04 4.72
CA THR A 53 4.23 -9.72 5.36
C THR A 53 3.73 -8.68 4.37
N ILE A 54 2.75 -7.89 4.79
CA ILE A 54 2.25 -6.73 4.03
C ILE A 54 2.45 -5.49 4.89
N TYR A 55 3.40 -4.64 4.51
CA TYR A 55 3.73 -3.44 5.28
C TYR A 55 3.24 -2.18 4.57
N PHE A 56 2.46 -1.37 5.28
CA PHE A 56 2.06 -0.03 4.85
C PHE A 56 2.96 1.01 5.53
N GLY A 57 3.70 1.78 4.73
CA GLY A 57 4.63 2.80 5.22
C GLY A 57 4.59 4.09 4.41
N GLY A 58 5.54 4.99 4.66
CA GLY A 58 5.68 6.24 3.92
C GLY A 58 5.30 7.45 4.78
N GLY A 59 4.40 8.29 4.27
CA GLY A 59 3.85 9.43 5.00
C GLY A 59 3.01 8.99 6.20
N THR A 60 1.70 8.98 6.06
CA THR A 60 0.77 8.59 7.13
C THR A 60 -0.24 7.58 6.59
N PRO A 61 0.07 6.28 6.62
CA PRO A 61 -0.86 5.24 6.15
C PRO A 61 -2.26 5.32 6.77
N SER A 62 -2.35 5.72 8.04
CA SER A 62 -3.61 5.90 8.76
C SER A 62 -4.50 7.04 8.28
N ILE A 63 -4.08 7.78 7.24
CA ILE A 63 -4.92 8.76 6.56
C ILE A 63 -5.93 8.11 5.61
N LEU A 64 -5.67 6.86 5.20
CA LEU A 64 -6.61 6.07 4.40
C LEU A 64 -7.76 5.61 5.30
N SER A 65 -8.96 5.53 4.72
CA SER A 65 -10.09 4.89 5.40
C SER A 65 -9.90 3.37 5.50
N SER A 66 -10.62 2.73 6.41
CA SER A 66 -10.62 1.26 6.51
C SER A 66 -11.02 0.60 5.19
N THR A 67 -12.06 1.12 4.52
CA THR A 67 -12.52 0.61 3.21
C THR A 67 -11.45 0.75 2.12
N GLN A 68 -10.66 1.82 2.14
CA GLN A 68 -9.55 1.99 1.22
C GLN A 68 -8.45 0.96 1.46
N ILE A 69 -8.10 0.69 2.73
CA ILE A 69 -7.11 -0.32 3.11
C ILE A 69 -7.62 -1.73 2.78
N GLU A 70 -8.86 -2.06 3.14
CA GLU A 70 -9.53 -3.32 2.80
C GLU A 70 -9.46 -3.58 1.29
N GLY A 71 -9.83 -2.59 0.47
CA GLY A 71 -9.76 -2.74 -0.98
C GLY A 71 -8.35 -2.88 -1.55
N ILE A 72 -7.30 -2.46 -0.82
CA ILE A 72 -5.90 -2.74 -1.21
C ILE A 72 -5.51 -4.16 -0.80
N ILE A 73 -5.90 -4.61 0.39
CA ILE A 73 -5.63 -5.97 0.85
C ILE A 73 -6.33 -6.99 -0.05
N GLU A 74 -7.59 -6.75 -0.41
CA GLU A 74 -8.35 -7.60 -1.34
C GLU A 74 -7.62 -7.80 -2.67
N ILE A 75 -7.15 -6.72 -3.30
CA ILE A 75 -6.45 -6.85 -4.58
C ILE A 75 -5.10 -7.57 -4.42
N ILE A 76 -4.44 -7.45 -3.26
CA ILE A 76 -3.21 -8.19 -2.96
C ILE A 76 -3.55 -9.69 -2.83
N THR A 77 -4.55 -10.05 -2.03
CA THR A 77 -4.94 -11.46 -1.82
C THR A 77 -5.50 -12.12 -3.09
N ASP A 78 -6.07 -11.33 -4.00
CA ASP A 78 -6.56 -11.83 -5.30
C ASP A 78 -5.45 -12.10 -6.31
N ASN A 79 -4.31 -11.41 -6.20
CA ASN A 79 -3.22 -11.47 -7.19
C ASN A 79 -1.95 -12.17 -6.70
N PHE A 80 -1.76 -12.28 -5.39
CA PHE A 80 -0.58 -12.88 -4.77
C PHE A 80 -0.99 -14.01 -3.82
N LYS A 81 -0.14 -15.02 -3.70
CA LYS A 81 -0.34 -16.08 -2.70
C LYS A 81 0.07 -15.54 -1.32
N VAL A 82 -0.89 -15.14 -0.51
CA VAL A 82 -0.66 -14.62 0.85
C VAL A 82 -0.80 -15.75 1.88
N SER A 83 0.15 -15.83 2.81
CA SER A 83 0.09 -16.78 3.93
C SER A 83 -1.11 -16.49 4.83
N PRO A 84 -1.83 -17.50 5.33
CA PRO A 84 -2.92 -17.32 6.30
C PRO A 84 -2.45 -16.75 7.65
N ASN A 85 -1.14 -16.78 7.92
CA ASN A 85 -0.53 -16.20 9.11
C ASN A 85 0.29 -14.93 8.78
N ALA A 86 0.03 -14.30 7.63
CA ALA A 86 0.73 -13.09 7.25
C ALA A 86 0.45 -11.94 8.24
N GLU A 87 1.49 -11.15 8.54
CA GLU A 87 1.43 -9.92 9.34
C GLU A 87 1.14 -8.69 8.47
#